data_AF-A0A0C2FYQ0-F1
#
_entry.id   AF-A0A0C2FYQ0-F1
#
_cell.length_a   1.000
_cell.length_b   1.000
_cell.length_c   1.000
_cell.angle_alpha   90.00
_cell.angle_beta   90.00
_cell.angle_gamma   90.00
#
_symmetry.space_group_name_H-M   'P 1'
#
loop_
_entity.id
_entity.type
_entity.pdbx_description
1 polymer ?
#
loop_
_entity_poly.entity_id
_entity_poly.type
_entity_poly.pdbx_seq_one_letter_code
_entity_poly.pdbx_strand_id
1 'polypeptide(L)'
;MDAIENANVVTNDDESTLTLVNVTLEDQGIYACITGNSLGSVLANATLTVNEFLGMVLLTGNPEPEYSTWSILLLLLIVMLLSLMLSLCVAYYICFRITKKRRDLEDRVGLMPKKKKVVVTHKPYPDEKEGCSDLPSTYQIQVRQLQILKSLVY
;
A
#
# COMPACT_ATOMS: atom_id res chain seq x y z
N MET A 1 -47.67 52.51 10.22
CA MET A 1 -46.92 52.52 8.95
C MET A 1 -45.47 52.46 9.37
N ASP A 2 -45.01 51.25 9.64
CA ASP A 2 -43.67 51.03 10.16
C ASP A 2 -42.71 51.25 9.00
N ALA A 3 -41.94 52.33 9.09
CA ALA A 3 -40.90 52.60 8.11
C ALA A 3 -39.84 51.51 8.28
N ILE A 4 -39.58 50.77 7.20
CA ILE A 4 -38.46 49.83 7.13
C ILE A 4 -37.18 50.66 7.28
N GLU A 5 -36.56 50.64 8.46
CA GLU A 5 -35.41 51.49 8.82
C GLU A 5 -34.19 51.27 7.90
N ASN A 6 -34.14 50.10 7.27
CA ASN A 6 -33.11 49.68 6.33
C ASN A 6 -33.48 49.84 4.84
N ALA A 7 -34.57 50.55 4.52
CA ALA A 7 -34.99 50.81 3.15
C ALA A 7 -34.71 52.26 2.72
N ASN A 8 -34.07 52.41 1.56
CA ASN A 8 -33.86 53.71 0.90
C ASN A 8 -34.49 53.70 -0.49
N VAL A 9 -35.33 54.68 -0.79
CA VAL A 9 -35.95 54.85 -2.12
C VAL A 9 -35.35 56.07 -2.81
N VAL A 10 -34.76 55.85 -3.98
CA VAL A 10 -34.23 56.92 -4.84
C VAL A 10 -35.05 56.98 -6.10
N THR A 11 -35.57 58.16 -6.43
CA THR A 11 -36.32 58.41 -7.67
C THR A 11 -35.51 59.34 -8.57
N ASN A 12 -35.20 58.90 -9.79
CA ASN A 12 -34.56 59.69 -10.84
C ASN A 12 -35.51 59.75 -12.04
N ASP A 13 -36.15 60.90 -12.25
CA ASP A 13 -37.07 61.18 -13.36
C ASP A 13 -38.12 60.08 -13.61
N ASP A 14 -37.77 59.08 -14.43
CA ASP A 14 -38.64 57.97 -14.85
C ASP A 14 -38.38 56.65 -14.09
N GLU A 15 -37.32 56.56 -13.27
CA GLU A 15 -36.94 55.34 -12.55
C GLU A 15 -37.00 55.55 -11.03
N SER A 16 -37.53 54.55 -10.31
CA SER A 16 -37.49 54.50 -8.85
C SER A 16 -36.83 53.21 -8.38
N THR A 17 -35.80 53.34 -7.55
CA THR A 17 -35.00 52.23 -7.03
C THR A 17 -35.17 52.12 -5.52
N LEU A 18 -35.60 50.94 -5.05
CA LEU A 18 -35.63 50.58 -3.63
C LEU A 18 -34.35 49.81 -3.27
N THR A 19 -33.57 50.31 -2.33
CA THR A 19 -32.37 49.66 -1.77
C THR A 19 -32.65 49.21 -0.35
N LEU A 20 -32.51 47.92 -0.07
CA LEU A 20 -32.60 47.35 1.27
C LEU A 20 -31.19 47.00 1.77
N VAL A 21 -30.78 47.55 2.91
CA VAL A 21 -29.46 47.32 3.52
C VAL A 21 -29.58 46.28 4.63
N ASN A 22 -28.59 45.40 4.81
CA ASN A 22 -28.61 44.37 5.87
C ASN A 22 -29.93 43.57 5.92
N VAL A 23 -30.33 43.01 4.78
CA VAL A 23 -31.57 42.24 4.62
C VAL A 23 -31.56 41.01 5.54
N THR A 24 -32.65 40.81 6.27
CA THR A 24 -32.87 39.68 7.20
C THR A 24 -33.96 38.72 6.68
N LEU A 25 -34.13 37.57 7.32
CA LEU A 25 -35.23 36.65 6.99
C LEU A 25 -36.62 37.28 7.17
N GLU A 26 -36.76 38.27 8.04
CA GLU A 26 -38.02 38.98 8.27
C GLU A 26 -38.40 39.90 7.09
N ASP A 27 -37.40 40.32 6.30
CA ASP A 27 -37.58 41.12 5.10
C ASP A 27 -38.01 40.28 3.87
N GLN A 28 -38.01 38.95 3.98
CA GLN A 28 -38.44 38.08 2.89
C GLN A 28 -39.93 38.27 2.59
N GLY A 29 -40.26 38.53 1.33
CA GLY A 29 -41.64 38.76 0.94
C GLY A 29 -41.83 39.22 -0.50
N ILE A 30 -43.05 39.63 -0.82
CA ILE A 30 -43.41 40.20 -2.12
C ILE A 30 -43.45 41.72 -1.97
N TYR A 31 -42.65 42.39 -2.78
CA TYR A 31 -42.60 43.84 -2.90
C TYR A 31 -43.39 44.26 -4.13
N ALA A 32 -44.26 45.26 -3.98
CA ALA A 32 -45.07 45.80 -5.07
C ALA A 32 -44.66 47.24 -5.38
N CYS A 33 -44.39 47.52 -6.65
CA CYS A 33 -44.21 48.86 -7.17
C CYS A 33 -45.52 49.30 -7.84
N ILE A 34 -46.04 50.46 -7.41
CA ILE A 34 -47.26 51.04 -7.97
C ILE A 34 -46.88 52.38 -8.58
N THR A 35 -46.99 52.48 -9.90
CA THR A 35 -46.74 53.71 -10.65
C THR A 35 -48.04 54.19 -11.24
N GLY A 36 -48.38 55.46 -11.06
CA GLY A 36 -49.63 56.02 -11.57
C GLY A 36 -49.46 57.41 -12.16
N ASN A 37 -50.29 57.71 -13.15
CA ASN A 37 -50.48 59.04 -13.70
C ASN A 37 -51.97 59.43 -13.67
N SER A 38 -52.33 60.54 -14.28
CA SER A 38 -53.73 61.04 -14.28
C SER A 38 -54.73 60.14 -15.02
N LEU A 39 -54.27 59.16 -15.80
CA LEU A 39 -55.13 58.26 -16.59
C LEU A 39 -55.26 56.87 -15.97
N GLY A 40 -54.38 56.49 -15.04
CA GLY A 40 -54.43 55.20 -14.37
C GLY A 40 -53.16 54.85 -13.62
N SER A 41 -53.14 53.64 -13.04
CA SER A 41 -51.99 53.08 -12.35
C SER A 41 -51.67 51.67 -12.82
N VAL A 42 -50.39 51.32 -12.74
CA VAL A 42 -49.83 50.01 -13.04
C VAL A 42 -49.16 49.48 -11.78
N LEU A 43 -49.29 48.18 -11.56
CA LEU A 43 -48.71 47.48 -10.41
C LEU A 43 -47.78 46.37 -10.93
N ALA A 44 -46.58 46.32 -10.38
CA ALA A 44 -45.58 45.29 -10.65
C ALA A 44 -45.09 44.67 -9.34
N ASN A 45 -44.96 43.35 -9.30
CA ASN A 45 -44.53 42.62 -8.10
C ASN A 45 -43.15 42.00 -8.30
N ALA A 46 -42.36 41.99 -7.24
CA ALA A 46 -41.06 41.33 -7.13
C ALA A 46 -41.01 40.49 -5.86
N THR A 47 -40.46 39.28 -5.94
CA THR A 47 -40.30 38.40 -4.77
C THR A 47 -38.86 38.47 -4.29
N LEU A 48 -38.65 38.91 -3.05
CA LEU A 48 -37.36 38.85 -2.37
C LEU A 48 -37.31 37.54 -1.58
N THR A 49 -36.32 36.69 -1.88
CA THR A 49 -36.01 35.51 -1.09
C THR A 49 -34.66 35.72 -0.43
N VAL A 50 -34.62 35.55 0.89
CA VAL A 50 -33.42 35.79 1.69
C VAL A 50 -32.91 34.44 2.14
N ASN A 51 -31.73 34.07 1.65
CA ASN A 51 -31.08 32.84 2.04
C ASN A 51 -30.11 33.16 3.17
N GLU A 52 -30.35 32.60 4.35
CA GLU A 52 -29.29 32.49 5.34
C GLU A 52 -28.26 31.51 4.79
N PHE A 53 -27.21 32.06 4.18
CA PHE A 53 -25.97 31.30 4.08
C PHE A 53 -25.42 31.25 5.49
N LEU A 54 -25.84 30.22 6.25
CA LEU A 54 -25.05 29.74 7.37
C LEU A 54 -23.74 29.32 6.74
N GLY A 55 -22.83 30.27 6.62
CA GLY A 55 -21.48 30.05 6.18
C GLY A 55 -20.92 29.04 7.16
N MET A 56 -21.01 27.76 6.81
CA MET A 56 -19.94 26.86 7.10
C MET A 56 -18.72 27.64 6.65
N VAL A 57 -17.97 28.12 7.62
CA VAL A 57 -16.75 28.91 7.45
C VAL A 57 -15.85 28.05 6.59
N LEU A 58 -16.00 28.21 5.29
CA LEU A 58 -15.21 27.54 4.29
C LEU A 58 -14.37 28.63 3.63
N LEU A 59 -13.17 28.78 4.20
CA LEU A 59 -11.96 28.82 3.40
C LEU A 59 -11.73 30.08 2.53
N THR A 60 -11.90 31.28 3.08
CA THR A 60 -11.15 32.47 2.60
C THR A 60 -10.14 32.95 3.63
N GLY A 61 -9.25 32.03 4.02
CA GLY A 61 -8.10 32.31 4.86
C GLY A 61 -7.20 31.07 4.91
N ASN A 62 -6.62 30.69 3.76
CA ASN A 62 -5.83 29.47 3.57
C ASN A 62 -6.66 28.18 3.75
N PRO A 63 -6.65 27.20 2.84
CA PRO A 63 -6.93 25.85 3.26
C PRO A 63 -5.73 25.42 4.11
N GLU A 64 -5.74 25.74 5.42
CA GLU A 64 -4.99 24.91 6.36
C GLU A 64 -5.77 23.60 6.40
N PRO A 65 -5.29 22.53 5.75
CA PRO A 65 -5.94 21.25 5.93
C PRO A 65 -5.95 20.94 7.42
N GLU A 66 -7.13 20.81 8.02
CA GLU A 66 -7.31 20.20 9.35
C GLU A 66 -7.02 18.69 9.24
N TYR A 67 -5.84 18.34 8.75
CA TYR A 67 -5.30 17.01 9.00
C TYR A 67 -4.98 16.96 10.50
N SER A 68 -5.66 16.09 11.23
CA SER A 68 -5.20 15.75 12.56
C SER A 68 -3.80 15.12 12.41
N THR A 69 -2.83 15.54 13.22
CA THR A 69 -1.46 14.95 13.22
C THR A 69 -1.52 13.43 13.32
N TRP A 70 -2.48 12.91 14.07
CA TRP A 70 -2.79 11.49 14.18
C TRP A 70 -3.17 10.85 12.84
N SER A 71 -3.92 11.54 11.98
CA SER A 71 -4.28 11.05 10.64
C SER A 71 -3.05 10.88 9.75
N ILE A 72 -2.11 11.83 9.79
CA ILE A 72 -0.84 11.72 9.04
C ILE A 72 0.05 10.63 9.64
N LEU A 73 0.18 10.58 10.97
CA LEU A 73 0.98 9.56 11.65
C LEU A 73 0.44 8.16 11.39
N LEU A 74 -0.88 7.98 11.39
CA LEU A 74 -1.55 6.73 11.03
C LEU A 74 -1.24 6.32 9.60
N LEU A 75 -1.33 7.27 8.65
CA LEU A 75 -1.04 7.01 7.24
C LEU A 75 0.43 6.58 7.03
N LEU A 76 1.38 7.29 7.66
CA LEU A 76 2.80 6.95 7.58
C LEU A 76 3.10 5.59 8.22
N LEU A 77 2.46 5.26 9.35
CA LEU A 77 2.60 3.96 10.00
C LEU A 77 2.12 2.83 9.08
N ILE A 78 0.97 3.00 8.41
CA ILE A 78 0.43 2.00 7.48
C ILE A 78 1.40 1.79 6.31
N VAL A 79 1.92 2.86 5.71
CA VAL A 79 2.89 2.77 4.60
C VAL A 79 4.17 2.05 5.03
N MET A 80 4.69 2.38 6.22
CA MET A 80 5.87 1.70 6.77
C MET A 80 5.60 0.20 7.00
N LEU A 81 4.45 -0.16 7.56
CA LEU A 81 4.07 -1.56 7.76
C LEU A 81 3.91 -2.32 6.44
N LEU A 82 3.28 -1.71 5.42
CA LEU A 82 3.13 -2.34 4.09
C LEU A 82 4.50 -2.55 3.42
N SER A 83 5.42 -1.58 3.55
CA SER A 83 6.77 -1.71 3.02
C SER A 83 7.56 -2.83 3.71
N LEU A 84 7.43 -2.96 5.03
CA LEU A 84 8.06 -4.01 5.82
C LEU A 84 7.49 -5.39 5.46
N MET A 85 6.16 -5.49 5.34
CA MET A 85 5.48 -6.72 4.94
C MET A 85 5.87 -7.16 3.53
N LEU A 86 5.94 -6.23 2.57
CA LEU A 86 6.38 -6.54 1.22
C LEU A 86 7.85 -7.00 1.19
N SER A 87 8.72 -6.32 1.94
CA SER A 87 10.14 -6.70 2.06
C SER A 87 10.31 -8.08 2.68
N LEU A 88 9.60 -8.39 3.77
CA LEU A 88 9.61 -9.72 4.40
C LEU A 88 9.03 -10.79 3.48
N CYS A 89 7.96 -10.50 2.74
CA CYS A 89 7.39 -11.42 1.75
C CYS A 89 8.37 -11.70 0.61
N VAL A 90 9.07 -10.68 0.10
CA VAL A 90 10.10 -10.83 -0.95
C VAL A 90 11.31 -11.58 -0.39
N ALA A 91 11.79 -11.24 0.80
CA ALA A 91 12.89 -11.94 1.45
C ALA A 91 12.52 -13.41 1.74
N TYR A 92 11.31 -13.66 2.24
CA TYR A 92 10.77 -15.00 2.43
C TYR A 92 10.70 -15.75 1.10
N TYR A 93 10.21 -15.12 0.04
CA TYR A 93 10.13 -15.72 -1.29
C TYR A 93 11.53 -16.03 -1.83
N ILE A 94 12.47 -15.10 -1.74
CA ILE A 94 13.86 -15.27 -2.17
C ILE A 94 14.53 -16.37 -1.35
N CYS A 95 14.44 -16.35 -0.02
CA CYS A 95 14.96 -17.39 0.87
C CYS A 95 14.32 -18.73 0.58
N PHE A 96 13.01 -18.80 0.35
CA PHE A 96 12.31 -20.02 -0.03
C PHE A 96 12.80 -20.52 -1.38
N ARG A 97 13.01 -19.63 -2.36
CA ARG A 97 13.52 -19.98 -3.68
C ARG A 97 14.98 -20.45 -3.60
N ILE A 98 15.81 -19.78 -2.83
CA ILE A 98 17.22 -20.13 -2.60
C ILE A 98 17.32 -21.45 -1.82
N THR A 99 16.55 -21.64 -0.76
CA THR A 99 16.53 -22.88 0.04
C THR A 99 15.95 -24.03 -0.78
N LYS A 100 14.91 -23.81 -1.59
CA LYS A 100 14.40 -24.81 -2.55
C LYS A 100 15.46 -25.18 -3.59
N LYS A 101 16.20 -24.21 -4.14
CA LYS A 101 17.31 -24.45 -5.10
C LYS A 101 18.50 -25.13 -4.44
N ARG A 102 18.81 -24.82 -3.17
CA ARG A 102 19.86 -25.50 -2.39
C ARG A 102 19.49 -26.95 -2.10
N ARG A 103 18.22 -27.25 -1.79
CA ARG A 103 17.76 -28.63 -1.58
C ARG A 103 17.95 -29.49 -2.83
N ASP A 104 17.63 -28.97 -4.02
CA ASP A 104 17.89 -29.66 -5.29
C ASP A 104 19.39 -29.89 -5.55
N LEU A 105 20.24 -28.91 -5.18
CA LEU A 105 21.70 -29.05 -5.29
C LEU A 105 22.27 -30.04 -4.25
N GLU A 106 21.73 -30.05 -3.03
CA GLU A 106 22.15 -30.95 -1.96
C GLU A 106 21.81 -32.41 -2.28
N ASP A 107 20.67 -32.68 -2.93
CA ASP A 107 20.34 -34.02 -3.46
C ASP A 107 21.29 -34.45 -4.60
N ARG A 108 21.72 -33.52 -5.46
CA ARG A 108 22.71 -33.78 -6.52
C ARG A 108 24.11 -34.05 -5.97
N VAL A 109 24.48 -33.40 -4.86
CA VAL A 109 25.80 -33.54 -4.20
C VAL A 109 25.81 -34.71 -3.22
N GLY A 110 24.68 -35.07 -2.61
CA GLY A 110 24.52 -36.20 -1.68
C GLY A 110 24.78 -37.57 -2.31
N LEU A 111 24.74 -37.66 -3.65
CA LEU A 111 25.18 -38.82 -4.42
C LEU A 111 26.68 -38.77 -4.76
N MET A 112 27.56 -38.31 -3.86
CA MET A 112 28.99 -38.55 -4.06
C MET A 112 29.22 -40.07 -4.14
N PRO A 113 29.64 -40.65 -5.28
CA PRO A 113 30.02 -42.05 -5.30
C PRO A 113 31.25 -42.17 -4.39
N LYS A 114 31.07 -42.73 -3.19
CA LYS A 114 32.19 -43.07 -2.31
C LYS A 114 33.09 -44.01 -3.09
N LYS A 115 34.22 -43.50 -3.59
CA LYS A 115 35.23 -44.31 -4.26
C LYS A 115 35.79 -45.29 -3.22
N LYS A 116 35.41 -46.56 -3.35
CA LYS A 116 35.92 -47.66 -2.53
C LYS A 116 37.11 -48.26 -3.25
N LYS A 117 38.24 -48.40 -2.57
CA LYS A 117 39.40 -49.15 -3.10
C LYS A 117 39.24 -50.61 -2.67
N VAL A 118 39.07 -51.49 -3.64
CA VAL A 118 39.04 -52.94 -3.41
C VAL A 118 40.46 -53.46 -3.56
N VAL A 119 40.96 -54.13 -2.53
CA VAL A 119 42.26 -54.82 -2.56
C VAL A 119 42.00 -56.31 -2.45
N VAL A 120 42.50 -57.08 -3.41
CA VAL A 120 42.42 -58.54 -3.43
C VAL A 120 43.81 -59.07 -3.14
N THR A 121 43.95 -59.86 -2.08
CA THR A 121 45.22 -60.46 -1.68
C THR A 121 45.08 -61.98 -1.69
N HIS A 122 45.97 -62.67 -2.40
CA HIS A 122 46.08 -64.13 -2.34
C HIS A 122 46.65 -64.52 -0.98
N LYS A 123 45.98 -65.42 -0.26
CA LYS A 123 46.52 -65.96 0.99
C LYS A 123 47.03 -67.37 0.73
N PRO A 124 48.36 -67.57 0.62
CA PRO A 124 48.93 -68.89 0.41
C PRO A 124 48.66 -69.78 1.64
N TYR A 125 48.41 -71.06 1.40
CA TYR A 125 48.14 -72.03 2.47
C TYR A 125 49.47 -72.37 3.17
N PRO A 126 49.51 -72.51 4.51
CA PRO A 126 50.76 -72.70 5.25
C PRO A 126 51.57 -73.96 4.90
N ASP A 127 51.05 -74.85 4.05
CA ASP A 127 51.72 -76.09 3.60
C ASP A 127 51.80 -76.25 2.07
N GLU A 128 51.77 -75.15 1.29
CA GLU A 128 52.06 -75.20 -0.16
C GLU A 128 53.55 -75.49 -0.42
N LYS A 129 53.89 -76.76 -0.64
CA LYS A 129 55.18 -77.13 -1.27
C LYS A 129 55.08 -76.92 -2.77
N GLU A 130 56.14 -76.39 -3.38
CA GLU A 130 56.26 -76.07 -4.81
C GLU A 130 55.89 -77.27 -5.71
N GLY A 131 54.63 -77.38 -6.07
CA GLY A 131 54.08 -78.45 -6.90
C GLY A 131 52.63 -78.11 -7.26
N CYS A 132 52.26 -78.33 -8.52
CA CYS A 132 50.93 -78.01 -9.05
C CYS A 132 49.88 -78.77 -8.24
N SER A 133 49.12 -78.05 -7.41
CA SER A 133 48.05 -78.63 -6.58
C SER A 133 46.71 -78.09 -7.06
N ASP A 134 45.73 -78.98 -7.25
CA ASP A 134 44.39 -78.67 -7.78
C ASP A 134 43.47 -78.00 -6.74
N LEU A 135 44.02 -77.44 -5.65
CA LEU A 135 43.21 -76.83 -4.60
C LEU A 135 42.70 -75.45 -5.04
N PRO A 136 41.45 -75.10 -4.72
CA PRO A 136 40.90 -73.80 -5.07
C PRO A 136 41.63 -72.67 -4.32
N SER A 137 42.19 -71.72 -5.06
CA SER A 137 42.90 -70.57 -4.51
C SER A 137 42.00 -69.73 -3.59
N THR A 138 42.48 -69.45 -2.37
CA THR A 138 41.74 -68.64 -1.40
C THR A 138 42.15 -67.18 -1.50
N TYR A 139 41.19 -66.32 -1.86
CA TYR A 139 41.39 -64.87 -1.96
C TYR A 139 40.76 -64.15 -0.78
N GLN A 140 41.44 -63.14 -0.24
CA GLN A 140 40.88 -62.20 0.73
C GLN A 140 40.56 -60.87 0.03
N ILE A 141 39.30 -60.43 0.15
CA ILE A 141 38.80 -59.19 -0.45
C ILE A 141 38.59 -58.17 0.68
N GLN A 142 39.36 -57.07 0.65
CA GLN A 142 39.20 -55.97 1.59
C GLN A 142 38.70 -54.72 0.87
N VAL A 143 37.61 -54.13 1.39
CA VAL A 143 37.02 -52.89 0.87
C VAL A 143 37.35 -51.74 1.82
N ARG A 144 38.34 -50.90 1.49
CA ARG A 144 38.67 -49.70 2.30
C ARG A 144 37.99 -48.46 1.73
N GLN A 145 37.37 -47.65 2.60
CA GLN A 145 36.91 -46.31 2.23
C GLN A 145 38.13 -45.40 2.07
N LEU A 146 38.26 -44.74 0.91
CA LEU A 146 39.27 -43.71 0.73
C LEU A 146 38.79 -42.45 1.47
N GLN A 147 39.41 -42.13 2.60
CA GLN A 147 39.15 -40.89 3.31
C GLN A 147 39.66 -39.75 2.42
N ILE A 148 38.77 -39.11 1.66
CA ILE A 148 39.07 -37.86 0.99
C ILE A 148 39.29 -36.86 2.12
N LEU A 149 40.54 -36.43 2.30
CA LEU A 149 40.93 -35.36 3.21
C LEU A 149 39.96 -34.21 2.95
N LYS A 150 39.08 -33.89 3.91
CA LYS A 150 38.26 -32.68 3.82
C LYS A 150 39.26 -31.53 3.77
N SER A 151 39.51 -31.01 2.57
CA SER A 151 40.25 -29.78 2.38
C SER A 151 39.47 -28.72 3.15
N LEU A 152 39.97 -28.41 4.34
CA LEU A 152 39.71 -27.17 5.05
C LEU A 152 39.90 -26.04 4.05
N VAL A 153 38.79 -25.42 3.65
CA VAL A 153 38.80 -24.09 3.07
C VAL A 153 38.33 -23.18 4.19
N TYR A 154 39.31 -22.50 4.80
CA TYR A 154 39.10 -21.27 5.56
C TYR A 154 38.82 -20.14 4.58
#